data_AF-A0A7S0XP78-F1
#
_entry.id   AF-A0A7S0XP78-F1
#
_cell.length_a   1.000
_cell.length_b   1.000
_cell.length_c   1.000
_cell.angle_alpha   90.00
_cell.angle_beta   90.00
_cell.angle_gamma   90.00
#
_symmetry.space_group_name_H-M   'P 1'
#
loop_
_entity.id
_entity.type
_entity.pdbx_description
1 polymer ?
#
loop_
_entity_poly.entity_id
_entity_poly.type
_entity_poly.pdbx_seq_one_letter_code
_entity_poly.pdbx_strand_id
1 'polypeptide(L)'
;GVAGNDKICKERVFAEMSLPPWSKDEQEQWYISYDTGIPKEDILEIQMADSVGSRAHFLAVDRKHGEIVLSIRGTATLNDALADLLFDSVPFCGGVAHRGVAASAVALWETVGPKVLALLGDHKGYELRLAGHSLGAGTALLLHLHIT
;
A
#
# COMPACT_ATOMS: atom_id res chain seq x y z
N GLY A 1 -5.41 -13.97 -30.15
CA GLY A 1 -6.65 -13.63 -29.45
C GLY A 1 -6.57 -14.06 -28.00
N VAL A 2 -6.08 -13.18 -27.11
CA VAL A 2 -6.08 -13.43 -25.65
C VAL A 2 -6.37 -12.15 -24.83
N ALA A 3 -6.62 -11.01 -25.47
CA ALA A 3 -6.89 -9.74 -24.78
C ALA A 3 -8.37 -9.53 -24.37
N GLY A 4 -9.25 -10.51 -24.66
CA GLY A 4 -10.70 -10.39 -24.45
C GLY A 4 -11.22 -10.94 -23.13
N ASN A 5 -10.50 -11.87 -22.48
CA ASN A 5 -11.03 -12.58 -21.31
C ASN A 5 -10.86 -11.85 -19.96
N ASP A 6 -9.81 -11.04 -19.79
CA ASP A 6 -9.57 -10.34 -18.52
C ASP A 6 -10.59 -9.23 -18.24
N LYS A 7 -11.13 -8.58 -19.28
CA LYS A 7 -12.22 -7.62 -19.12
C LYS A 7 -13.53 -8.30 -18.73
N ILE A 8 -13.82 -9.46 -19.34
CA ILE A 8 -15.05 -10.23 -19.09
C ILE A 8 -15.07 -10.80 -17.67
N CYS A 9 -13.93 -11.24 -17.12
CA CYS A 9 -13.86 -11.72 -15.74
C CYS A 9 -14.03 -10.60 -14.71
N LYS A 10 -13.50 -9.40 -14.96
CA LYS A 10 -13.73 -8.24 -14.07
C LYS A 10 -15.17 -7.76 -14.18
N GLU A 11 -15.67 -7.48 -15.39
CA GLU A 11 -17.03 -6.94 -15.60
C GLU A 11 -18.14 -7.88 -15.12
N ARG A 12 -17.99 -9.22 -15.18
CA ARG A 12 -19.00 -10.17 -14.69
C ARG A 12 -19.07 -10.31 -13.17
N VAL A 13 -17.95 -10.14 -12.45
CA VAL A 13 -17.98 -10.12 -10.98
C VAL A 13 -18.65 -8.83 -10.47
N PHE A 14 -18.42 -7.70 -11.14
CA PHE A 14 -18.99 -6.41 -10.73
C PHE A 14 -20.45 -6.20 -11.16
N ALA A 15 -20.94 -6.89 -12.20
CA ALA A 15 -22.31 -6.70 -12.70
C ALA A 15 -23.40 -7.46 -11.94
N GLU A 16 -23.08 -8.51 -11.19
CA GLU A 16 -24.08 -9.36 -10.50
C GLU A 16 -24.22 -9.07 -8.99
N MET A 17 -23.29 -8.33 -8.38
CA MET A 17 -23.43 -7.83 -7.02
C MET A 17 -23.96 -6.40 -7.08
N SER A 18 -25.28 -6.23 -6.89
CA SER A 18 -25.79 -4.95 -6.42
C SER A 18 -25.15 -4.68 -5.06
N LEU A 19 -24.02 -3.97 -5.06
CA LEU A 19 -23.39 -3.54 -3.83
C LEU A 19 -24.47 -2.80 -3.01
N PRO A 20 -24.59 -3.08 -1.69
CA PRO A 20 -25.41 -2.28 -0.80
C PRO A 20 -25.09 -0.79 -0.98
N PRO A 21 -25.95 0.14 -0.53
CA PRO A 21 -25.73 1.59 -0.68
C PRO A 21 -24.61 2.10 0.25
N TRP A 22 -23.45 1.48 0.18
CA TRP A 22 -22.23 1.81 0.89
C TRP A 22 -21.58 3.03 0.28
N SER A 23 -21.07 3.90 1.14
CA SER A 23 -20.14 4.95 0.77
C SER A 23 -18.88 4.38 0.12
N LYS A 24 -18.12 5.24 -0.55
CA LYS A 24 -16.87 4.85 -1.21
C LYS A 24 -15.87 4.21 -0.21
N ASP A 25 -15.75 4.77 0.98
CA ASP A 25 -14.83 4.30 2.02
C ASP A 25 -15.25 2.91 2.54
N GLU A 26 -16.55 2.67 2.71
CA GLU A 26 -17.08 1.35 3.10
C GLU A 26 -16.83 0.27 2.04
N GLN A 27 -16.85 0.65 0.75
CA GLN A 27 -16.51 -0.23 -0.35
C GLN A 27 -15.01 -0.56 -0.34
N GLU A 28 -14.15 0.44 -0.16
CA GLU A 28 -12.69 0.24 -0.09
C GLU A 28 -12.29 -0.65 1.08
N GLN A 29 -12.84 -0.40 2.28
CA GLN A 29 -12.64 -1.28 3.45
C GLN A 29 -13.15 -2.70 3.19
N TRP A 30 -14.29 -2.85 2.52
CA TRP A 30 -14.83 -4.16 2.18
C TRP A 30 -13.92 -4.93 1.23
N TYR A 31 -13.41 -4.30 0.17
CA TYR A 31 -12.51 -4.94 -0.78
C TYR A 31 -11.22 -5.41 -0.11
N ILE A 32 -10.58 -4.55 0.70
CA ILE A 32 -9.38 -4.91 1.44
C ILE A 32 -9.68 -6.08 2.38
N SER A 33 -10.79 -6.00 3.13
CA SER A 33 -11.17 -7.05 4.08
C SER A 33 -11.43 -8.39 3.37
N TYR A 34 -12.13 -8.37 2.24
CA TYR A 34 -12.44 -9.56 1.45
C TYR A 34 -11.19 -10.22 0.87
N ASP A 35 -10.27 -9.43 0.29
CA ASP A 35 -9.07 -9.97 -0.37
C ASP A 35 -7.98 -10.41 0.63
N THR A 36 -7.88 -9.73 1.78
CA THR A 36 -6.83 -10.02 2.79
C THR A 36 -7.31 -10.99 3.87
N GLY A 37 -8.62 -11.07 4.10
CA GLY A 37 -9.19 -11.76 5.27
C GLY A 37 -9.04 -10.99 6.58
N ILE A 38 -8.52 -9.76 6.57
CA ILE A 38 -8.45 -8.89 7.75
C ILE A 38 -9.83 -8.28 8.00
N PRO A 39 -10.39 -8.36 9.22
CA PRO A 39 -11.67 -7.74 9.55
C PRO A 39 -11.67 -6.22 9.30
N LYS A 40 -12.82 -5.64 8.94
CA LYS A 40 -12.91 -4.20 8.63
C LYS A 40 -12.48 -3.32 9.80
N GLU A 41 -12.81 -3.73 11.02
CA GLU A 41 -12.43 -3.06 12.26
C GLU A 41 -10.93 -3.02 12.53
N ASP A 42 -10.16 -3.89 11.87
CA ASP A 42 -8.71 -3.95 11.95
C ASP A 42 -8.01 -3.19 10.81
N ILE A 43 -8.78 -2.61 9.87
CA ILE A 43 -8.26 -1.69 8.84
C ILE A 43 -8.34 -0.27 9.40
N LEU A 44 -7.19 0.25 9.84
CA LEU A 44 -7.11 1.47 10.64
C LEU A 44 -7.03 2.73 9.78
N GLU A 45 -6.41 2.63 8.60
CA GLU A 45 -6.19 3.75 7.71
C GLU A 45 -6.21 3.29 6.26
N ILE A 46 -6.91 4.04 5.42
CA ILE A 46 -6.88 3.91 3.97
C ILE A 46 -6.62 5.30 3.41
N GLN A 47 -5.46 5.49 2.79
CA GLN A 47 -5.10 6.69 2.05
C GLN A 47 -5.11 6.35 0.56
N MET A 48 -6.14 6.80 -0.17
CA MET A 48 -6.26 6.48 -1.59
C MET A 48 -5.74 7.55 -2.55
N ALA A 49 -5.54 8.78 -2.07
CA ALA A 49 -4.99 9.87 -2.86
C ALA A 49 -3.47 9.92 -2.72
N ASP A 50 -2.76 9.94 -3.85
CA ASP A 50 -1.38 10.39 -3.87
C ASP A 50 -1.39 11.91 -3.67
N SER A 51 -0.77 12.39 -2.60
CA SER A 51 -0.49 13.81 -2.40
C SER A 51 1.02 14.03 -2.41
N VAL A 52 1.47 15.27 -2.56
CA VAL A 52 2.91 15.59 -2.50
C VAL A 52 3.44 15.15 -1.14
N GLY A 53 4.23 14.07 -1.11
CA GLY A 53 4.79 13.49 0.12
C GLY A 53 3.99 12.34 0.75
N SER A 54 2.85 11.92 0.20
CA SER A 54 2.11 10.76 0.69
C SER A 54 1.72 9.84 -0.47
N ARG A 55 2.18 8.58 -0.39
CA ARG A 55 1.75 7.51 -1.31
C ARG A 55 0.42 6.95 -0.85
N ALA A 56 -0.41 6.53 -1.79
CA ALA A 56 -1.59 5.75 -1.44
C ALA A 56 -1.18 4.44 -0.74
N HIS A 57 -1.79 4.17 0.41
CA HIS A 57 -1.47 3.02 1.26
C HIS A 57 -2.67 2.64 2.13
N PHE A 58 -2.61 1.46 2.75
CA PHE A 58 -3.45 1.15 3.90
C PHE A 58 -2.63 0.57 5.05
N LEU A 59 -3.11 0.81 6.26
CA LEU A 59 -2.53 0.29 7.50
C LEU A 59 -3.57 -0.57 8.21
N ALA A 60 -3.19 -1.78 8.58
CA ALA A 60 -4.09 -2.74 9.23
C ALA A 60 -3.39 -3.59 10.29
N VAL A 61 -4.17 -4.17 11.20
CA VAL A 61 -3.71 -5.13 12.21
C VAL A 61 -4.13 -6.54 11.79
N ASP A 62 -3.19 -7.37 11.35
CA ASP A 62 -3.45 -8.77 11.10
C ASP A 62 -3.25 -9.59 12.38
N ARG A 63 -4.35 -9.73 13.15
CA ARG A 63 -4.36 -10.48 14.40
C ARG A 63 -4.09 -11.97 14.22
N LYS A 64 -4.37 -12.52 13.03
CA LYS A 64 -4.20 -13.95 12.75
C LYS A 64 -2.72 -14.30 12.66
N HIS A 65 -1.92 -13.42 12.05
CA HIS A 65 -0.48 -13.62 11.90
C HIS A 65 0.35 -12.87 12.94
N GLY A 66 -0.26 -11.99 13.72
CA GLY A 66 0.47 -11.16 14.68
C GLY A 66 1.29 -10.08 13.97
N GLU A 67 0.71 -9.44 12.95
CA GLU A 67 1.42 -8.48 12.11
C GLU A 67 0.70 -7.12 12.07
N ILE A 68 1.47 -6.05 12.00
CA ILE A 68 1.00 -4.73 11.58
C ILE A 68 1.33 -4.60 10.10
N VAL A 69 0.31 -4.57 9.25
CA VAL A 69 0.47 -4.57 7.79
C VAL A 69 0.39 -3.15 7.26
N LEU A 70 1.46 -2.69 6.61
CA LEU A 70 1.47 -1.45 5.82
C LEU A 70 1.64 -1.83 4.34
N SER A 71 0.55 -1.67 3.58
CA SER A 71 0.53 -1.99 2.15
C SER A 71 0.56 -0.71 1.32
N ILE A 72 1.54 -0.61 0.43
CA ILE A 72 1.83 0.59 -0.36
C ILE A 72 1.38 0.34 -1.80
N ARG A 73 0.46 1.17 -2.27
CA ARG A 73 -0.04 1.11 -3.64
C ARG A 73 1.07 1.54 -4.62
N GLY A 74 1.18 0.81 -5.73
CA GLY A 74 1.94 1.29 -6.88
C GLY A 74 1.25 2.45 -7.59
N THR A 75 1.91 3.03 -8.59
CA THR A 75 1.36 4.16 -9.36
C THR A 75 0.13 3.75 -10.17
N ALA A 76 -0.86 4.65 -10.26
CA ALA A 76 -2.13 4.37 -10.93
C ALA A 76 -2.00 4.26 -12.45
N THR A 77 -0.97 4.88 -13.06
CA THR A 77 -0.72 4.80 -14.50
C THR A 77 0.73 4.43 -14.84
N LEU A 78 0.92 3.75 -15.98
CA LEU A 78 2.23 3.46 -16.57
C LEU A 78 3.04 4.74 -16.87
N ASN A 79 2.36 5.85 -17.16
CA ASN A 79 3.01 7.14 -17.41
C ASN A 79 3.57 7.73 -16.12
N ASP A 80 2.89 7.59 -14.99
CA ASP A 80 3.42 8.01 -13.70
C ASP A 80 4.61 7.13 -13.29
N ALA A 81 4.56 5.82 -13.55
CA ALA A 81 5.69 4.92 -13.35
C ALA A 81 6.90 5.25 -14.26
N LEU A 82 6.64 5.69 -15.50
CA LEU A 82 7.69 6.15 -16.43
C LEU A 82 8.25 7.52 -16.05
N ALA A 83 7.41 8.44 -15.57
CA ALA A 83 7.83 9.73 -15.04
C ALA A 83 8.67 9.56 -13.77
N ASP A 84 8.35 8.56 -12.94
CA ASP A 84 9.22 8.13 -11.86
C ASP A 84 10.55 7.61 -12.42
N LEU A 85 10.55 6.73 -13.43
CA LEU A 85 11.77 6.17 -14.05
C LEU A 85 12.76 7.20 -14.63
N LEU A 86 12.34 8.44 -14.84
CA LEU A 86 13.20 9.51 -15.36
C LEU A 86 14.08 10.17 -14.28
N PHE A 87 14.08 9.65 -13.04
CA PHE A 87 14.88 10.21 -11.97
C PHE A 87 16.24 9.54 -11.79
N ASP A 88 17.22 10.41 -11.56
CA ASP A 88 18.60 10.10 -11.23
C ASP A 88 18.73 9.22 -9.98
N SER A 89 19.85 8.54 -9.85
CA SER A 89 20.12 7.72 -8.66
C SER A 89 20.69 8.57 -7.52
N VAL A 90 20.44 8.16 -6.27
CA VAL A 90 20.94 8.83 -5.06
C VAL A 90 21.60 7.84 -4.10
N PRO A 91 22.62 8.26 -3.34
CA PRO A 91 23.09 7.48 -2.20
C PRO A 91 21.94 7.21 -1.22
N PHE A 92 21.78 5.96 -0.79
CA PHE A 92 20.73 5.55 0.15
C PHE A 92 21.16 4.31 0.95
N CYS A 93 21.11 4.37 2.28
CA CYS A 93 21.49 3.29 3.20
C CYS A 93 22.83 2.58 2.85
N GLY A 94 23.87 3.36 2.52
CA GLY A 94 25.19 2.83 2.16
C GLY A 94 25.31 2.28 0.74
N GLY A 95 24.22 2.25 -0.02
CA GLY A 95 24.18 1.91 -1.44
C GLY A 95 23.65 3.06 -2.30
N VAL A 96 23.03 2.71 -3.42
CA VAL A 96 22.43 3.65 -4.36
C VAL A 96 21.00 3.20 -4.65
N ALA A 97 20.06 4.15 -4.64
CA ALA A 97 18.65 3.90 -4.92
C ALA A 97 18.08 4.92 -5.91
N HIS A 98 16.97 4.57 -6.52
CA HIS A 98 16.22 5.48 -7.39
C HIS A 98 15.63 6.64 -6.58
N ARG A 99 15.95 7.90 -6.93
CA ARG A 99 15.60 9.09 -6.12
C ARG A 99 14.13 9.19 -5.76
N GLY A 100 13.24 8.98 -6.73
CA GLY A 100 11.79 9.08 -6.48
C GLY A 100 11.26 8.03 -5.51
N VAL A 101 11.83 6.81 -5.53
CA VAL A 101 11.44 5.72 -4.64
C VAL A 101 11.98 5.98 -3.24
N ALA A 102 13.24 6.42 -3.14
CA ALA A 102 13.86 6.78 -1.87
C ALA A 102 13.11 7.92 -1.18
N ALA A 103 12.80 8.99 -1.93
CA ALA A 103 12.00 10.10 -1.42
C ALA A 103 10.60 9.67 -0.97
N SER A 104 9.94 8.80 -1.75
CA SER A 104 8.63 8.24 -1.38
C SER A 104 8.69 7.43 -0.09
N ALA A 105 9.73 6.61 0.10
CA ALA A 105 9.90 5.80 1.29
C ALA A 105 10.10 6.66 2.55
N VAL A 106 10.95 7.67 2.47
CA VAL A 106 11.21 8.61 3.58
C VAL A 106 9.93 9.39 3.94
N ALA A 107 9.28 10.00 2.94
CA ALA A 107 8.08 10.80 3.17
C ALA A 107 6.90 9.97 3.71
N LEU A 108 6.75 8.73 3.24
CA LEU A 108 5.75 7.81 3.79
C LEU A 108 6.05 7.46 5.26
N TRP A 109 7.31 7.25 5.63
CA TRP A 109 7.65 6.96 7.02
C TRP A 109 7.42 8.16 7.95
N GLU A 110 7.73 9.37 7.49
CA GLU A 110 7.45 10.59 8.25
C GLU A 110 5.96 10.76 8.58
N THR A 111 5.08 10.27 7.71
CA THR A 111 3.62 10.38 7.88
C THR A 111 3.02 9.21 8.67
N VAL A 112 3.39 7.97 8.34
CA VAL A 112 2.76 6.75 8.88
C VAL A 112 3.56 6.12 10.03
N GLY A 113 4.86 6.37 10.09
CA GLY A 113 5.78 5.80 11.07
C GLY A 113 5.35 5.98 12.53
N PRO A 114 4.93 7.18 12.99
CA PRO A 114 4.45 7.38 14.35
C PRO A 114 3.27 6.47 14.72
N LYS A 115 2.32 6.26 13.79
CA LYS A 115 1.16 5.37 14.00
C LYS A 115 1.59 3.91 14.06
N VAL A 116 2.48 3.49 13.16
CA VAL A 116 3.03 2.11 13.15
C VAL A 116 3.77 1.81 14.46
N LEU A 117 4.62 2.73 14.93
CA LEU A 117 5.35 2.57 16.18
C LEU A 117 4.42 2.51 17.40
N ALA A 118 3.35 3.30 17.42
CA ALA A 118 2.32 3.22 18.46
C ALA A 118 1.65 1.85 18.47
N LEU A 119 1.25 1.34 17.29
CA LEU A 119 0.62 0.03 17.16
C LEU A 119 1.55 -1.12 17.59
N LEU A 120 2.83 -1.10 17.21
CA LEU A 120 3.82 -2.08 17.70
C LEU A 120 4.02 -1.96 19.22
N GLY A 121 3.85 -0.76 19.77
CA GLY A 121 3.83 -0.50 21.20
C GLY A 121 2.66 -1.19 21.91
N ASP A 122 1.46 -1.07 21.35
CA ASP A 122 0.20 -1.59 21.90
C ASP A 122 0.06 -3.10 21.70
N HIS A 123 0.57 -3.63 20.58
CA HIS A 123 0.50 -5.03 20.19
C HIS A 123 1.83 -5.74 20.44
N LYS A 124 2.13 -6.07 21.70
CA LYS A 124 3.40 -6.75 22.06
C LYS A 124 3.56 -8.08 21.33
N GLY A 125 4.74 -8.27 20.73
CA GLY A 125 5.09 -9.46 19.97
C GLY A 125 4.66 -9.43 18.50
N TYR A 126 4.02 -8.35 18.04
CA TYR A 126 3.66 -8.20 16.64
C TYR A 126 4.84 -7.67 15.82
N GLU A 127 4.90 -8.06 14.56
CA GLU A 127 5.93 -7.62 13.61
C GLU A 127 5.35 -6.66 12.55
N LEU A 128 6.18 -5.77 12.03
CA LEU A 128 5.80 -4.90 10.92
C LEU A 128 5.96 -5.62 9.58
N ARG A 129 4.85 -5.80 8.87
CA ARG A 129 4.82 -6.36 7.52
C ARG A 129 4.61 -5.25 6.49
N LEU A 130 5.65 -4.99 5.70
CA LEU A 130 5.55 -4.11 4.54
C LEU A 130 5.17 -4.91 3.29
N ALA A 131 4.22 -4.39 2.51
CA ALA A 131 3.77 -4.97 1.25
C ALA A 131 3.60 -3.89 0.18
N GLY A 132 3.65 -4.27 -1.10
CA GLY A 132 3.38 -3.37 -2.21
C GLY A 132 3.58 -4.04 -3.56
N HIS A 133 3.10 -3.40 -4.62
CA HIS A 133 3.24 -3.87 -6.00
C HIS A 133 3.90 -2.79 -6.88
N SER A 134 4.73 -3.21 -7.84
CA SER A 134 5.44 -2.31 -8.75
C SER A 134 6.24 -1.24 -7.98
N LEU A 135 6.04 0.06 -8.23
CA LEU A 135 6.65 1.15 -7.46
C LEU A 135 6.42 1.03 -5.95
N GLY A 136 5.25 0.55 -5.53
CA GLY A 136 4.93 0.34 -4.12
C GLY A 136 5.82 -0.74 -3.48
N ALA A 137 6.19 -1.78 -4.24
CA ALA A 137 7.13 -2.79 -3.77
C ALA A 137 8.54 -2.22 -3.58
N GLY A 138 9.00 -1.38 -4.52
CA GLY A 138 10.28 -0.67 -4.39
C GLY A 138 10.27 0.28 -3.19
N THR A 139 9.17 0.98 -2.97
CA THR A 139 8.99 1.88 -1.82
C THR A 139 9.00 1.10 -0.52
N ALA A 140 8.29 -0.04 -0.44
CA ALA A 140 8.28 -0.92 0.73
C ALA A 140 9.69 -1.45 1.06
N LEU A 141 10.46 -1.83 0.05
CA LEU A 141 11.83 -2.31 0.22
C LEU A 141 12.76 -1.21 0.77
N LEU A 142 12.75 -0.03 0.15
CA LEU A 142 13.59 1.08 0.63
C LEU A 142 13.14 1.58 2.01
N LEU A 143 11.84 1.55 2.29
CA LEU A 143 11.31 1.83 3.61
C LEU A 143 11.86 0.85 4.64
N HIS A 144 11.84 -0.46 4.35
CA HIS A 144 12.43 -1.46 5.22
C HIS A 144 13.90 -1.16 5.53
N LEU A 145 14.70 -0.83 4.51
CA LEU A 145 16.11 -0.47 4.67
C LEU A 145 16.32 0.85 5.43
N HIS A 146 15.33 1.74 5.44
CA HIS A 146 15.42 3.03 6.14
C HIS A 146 15.18 2.89 7.65
N ILE A 147 14.34 1.92 8.05
CA ILE A 147 13.84 1.77 9.42
C ILE A 147 14.48 0.61 10.19
N THR A 148 15.33 -0.19 9.53
CA THR A 148 16.10 -1.29 10.13
C THR A 148 17.50 -0.80 10.49
#